data_AF-A0A4Q0ISX2-F1
#
_entry.id   AF-A0A4Q0ISX2-F1
#
_cell.length_a   1.000
_cell.length_b   1.000
_cell.length_c   1.000
_cell.angle_alpha   90.00
_cell.angle_beta   90.00
_cell.angle_gamma   90.00
#
_symmetry.space_group_name_H-M   'P 1'
#
loop_
_entity.id
_entity.type
_entity.pdbx_description
1 polymer ?
#
loop_
_entity_poly.entity_id
_entity_poly.type
_entity_poly.pdbx_seq_one_letter_code
_entity_poly.pdbx_strand_id
1 'polypeptide(L)'
;MSKKQPDTLEVCRRSLFATKDELAALYTEAMVLRVLRIRDLYAWVIANPDAKDRQFVEEHLYRYRLSKFTAYSDLAIIKQLLPSLSAASRDWHRWRSNEMFLETYSMAKKRKDTRTMERAASAYAKYNRVDIEDEQTVPWEQLLPQPFTATDDPSVLGIKPIPNLQDKIDALLDKYRAETIDIDDVDFEEVDLEENVLFPNQLDESDTLFNDSNQ
;
A
#
# COMPACT_ATOMS: atom_id res chain seq x y z
N MET A 1 8.34 24.62 -28.55
CA MET A 1 8.14 24.52 -27.09
C MET A 1 9.26 23.69 -26.50
N SER A 2 10.11 24.28 -25.67
CA SER A 2 11.22 23.55 -25.02
C SER A 2 10.62 22.59 -23.99
N LYS A 3 10.53 21.30 -24.33
CA LYS A 3 10.11 20.25 -23.38
C LYS A 3 11.19 20.20 -22.29
N LYS A 4 10.88 20.72 -21.09
CA LYS A 4 11.72 20.57 -19.88
C LYS A 4 12.16 19.11 -19.80
N GLN A 5 13.47 18.83 -19.78
CA GLN A 5 13.94 17.45 -19.70
C GLN A 5 13.48 16.87 -18.37
N PRO A 6 12.53 15.92 -18.37
CA PRO A 6 12.12 15.26 -17.15
C PRO A 6 13.29 14.44 -16.62
N ASP A 7 13.34 14.24 -15.30
CA ASP A 7 14.36 13.38 -14.71
C ASP A 7 14.22 11.96 -15.29
N THR A 8 15.34 11.42 -15.77
CA THR A 8 15.43 10.10 -16.40
C THR A 8 14.90 8.99 -15.50
N LEU A 9 15.09 9.10 -14.19
CA LEU A 9 14.61 8.13 -13.21
C LEU A 9 13.07 8.12 -13.15
N GLU A 10 12.43 9.29 -13.11
CA GLU A 10 10.97 9.40 -13.07
C GLU A 10 10.31 8.85 -14.33
N VAL A 11 10.91 9.12 -15.49
CA VAL A 11 10.46 8.56 -16.77
C VAL A 11 10.56 7.04 -16.76
N CYS A 12 11.67 6.49 -16.28
CA CYS A 12 11.83 5.05 -16.18
C CYS A 12 10.79 4.44 -15.21
N ARG A 13 10.52 5.07 -14.07
CA ARG A 13 9.51 4.56 -13.13
C ARG A 13 8.10 4.48 -13.73
N ARG A 14 7.72 5.44 -14.58
CA ARG A 14 6.38 5.49 -15.18
C ARG A 14 6.22 4.65 -16.44
N SER A 15 7.25 4.58 -17.28
CA SER A 15 7.10 4.11 -18.66
C SER A 15 8.21 3.16 -19.10
N LEU A 16 8.89 2.46 -18.18
CA LEU A 16 9.98 1.54 -18.52
C LEU A 16 9.60 0.52 -19.59
N PHE A 17 8.34 0.04 -19.60
CA PHE A 17 7.85 -1.02 -20.51
C PHE A 17 6.92 -0.52 -21.62
N ALA A 18 6.75 0.80 -21.77
CA ALA A 18 5.91 1.38 -22.84
C ALA A 18 6.48 1.09 -24.25
N THR A 19 5.64 1.15 -25.28
CA THR A 19 6.14 0.95 -26.66
C THR A 19 7.01 2.12 -27.11
N LYS A 20 7.88 1.91 -28.11
CA LYS A 20 8.77 2.97 -28.62
C LYS A 20 7.97 4.17 -29.14
N ASP A 21 6.82 3.91 -29.76
CA ASP A 21 5.98 4.93 -30.39
C ASP A 21 5.28 5.80 -29.32
N GLU A 22 4.80 5.19 -28.24
CA GLU A 22 4.27 5.91 -27.07
C GLU A 22 5.32 6.82 -26.43
N LEU A 23 6.56 6.31 -26.30
CA LEU A 23 7.67 7.07 -25.73
C LEU A 23 8.09 8.24 -26.64
N ALA A 24 8.06 8.05 -27.96
CA ALA A 24 8.41 9.08 -28.95
C ALA A 24 7.39 10.23 -28.99
N ALA A 25 6.11 9.97 -28.71
CA ALA A 25 5.10 11.02 -28.61
C ALA A 25 5.35 11.95 -27.41
N LEU A 26 5.73 11.36 -26.27
CA LEU A 26 5.86 12.07 -24.99
C LEU A 26 7.22 12.76 -24.84
N TYR A 27 8.32 12.06 -25.14
CA TYR A 27 9.68 12.47 -24.80
C TYR A 27 10.54 12.85 -26.02
N THR A 28 11.74 13.38 -25.76
CA THR A 28 12.74 13.65 -26.82
C THR A 28 13.43 12.38 -27.26
N GLU A 29 13.92 12.32 -28.50
CA GLU A 29 14.58 11.13 -29.06
C GLU A 29 15.76 10.65 -28.19
N ALA A 30 16.59 11.56 -27.69
CA ALA A 30 17.70 11.22 -26.79
C ALA A 30 17.22 10.55 -25.47
N MET A 31 16.08 10.98 -24.94
CA MET A 31 15.48 10.36 -23.76
C MET A 31 14.93 8.97 -24.08
N VAL A 32 14.23 8.82 -25.21
CA VAL A 32 13.69 7.54 -25.66
C VAL A 32 14.80 6.51 -25.84
N LEU A 33 15.89 6.86 -26.52
CA LEU A 33 17.05 5.98 -26.70
C LEU A 33 17.70 5.60 -25.37
N ARG A 34 17.74 6.52 -24.40
CA ARG A 34 18.24 6.24 -23.06
C ARG A 34 17.33 5.27 -22.30
N VAL A 35 16.01 5.44 -22.36
CA VAL A 35 15.05 4.54 -21.71
C VAL A 35 15.10 3.13 -22.32
N LEU A 36 15.18 3.02 -23.65
CA LEU A 36 15.31 1.73 -24.34
C LEU A 36 16.60 1.02 -23.94
N ARG A 37 17.72 1.74 -23.86
CA ARG A 37 18.99 1.20 -23.36
C ARG A 37 18.88 0.70 -21.92
N ILE A 38 18.26 1.49 -21.03
CA ILE A 38 18.04 1.10 -19.63
C ILE A 38 17.15 -0.15 -19.57
N ARG A 39 16.12 -0.26 -20.40
CA ARG A 39 15.25 -1.45 -20.51
C ARG A 39 16.02 -2.70 -20.91
N ASP A 40 16.84 -2.63 -21.95
CA ASP A 40 17.62 -3.77 -22.43
C ASP A 40 18.61 -4.26 -21.38
N LEU A 41 19.31 -3.32 -20.73
CA LEU A 41 20.27 -3.62 -19.66
C LEU A 41 19.57 -4.11 -18.39
N TYR A 42 18.39 -3.60 -18.09
CA TYR A 42 17.54 -4.07 -17.02
C TYR A 42 17.15 -5.55 -17.22
N ALA A 43 16.73 -5.92 -18.44
CA ALA A 43 16.43 -7.31 -18.78
C ALA A 43 17.69 -8.21 -18.66
N TRP A 44 18.86 -7.69 -19.03
CA TRP A 44 20.12 -8.42 -18.87
C TRP A 44 20.50 -8.65 -17.40
N VAL A 45 20.29 -7.66 -16.52
CA VAL A 45 20.55 -7.81 -15.07
C VAL A 45 19.60 -8.83 -14.44
N ILE A 46 18.33 -8.86 -14.87
CA ILE A 46 17.38 -9.90 -14.45
C ILE A 46 17.84 -11.28 -14.91
N ALA A 47 18.36 -11.40 -16.14
CA ALA A 47 18.87 -12.67 -16.65
C ALA A 47 20.19 -13.11 -15.95
N ASN A 48 20.96 -12.17 -15.38
CA ASN A 48 22.26 -12.42 -14.78
C ASN A 48 22.36 -11.79 -13.38
N PRO A 49 21.64 -12.32 -12.38
CA PRO A 49 21.61 -11.73 -11.03
C PRO A 49 22.96 -11.77 -10.30
N ASP A 50 23.82 -12.74 -10.64
CA ASP A 50 25.17 -12.87 -10.06
C ASP A 50 26.19 -11.92 -10.70
N ALA A 51 25.78 -11.16 -11.73
CA ALA A 51 26.67 -10.27 -12.43
C ALA A 51 27.14 -9.14 -11.52
N LYS A 52 28.46 -8.95 -11.46
CA LYS A 52 29.06 -7.83 -10.72
C LYS A 52 28.90 -6.54 -11.51
N ASP A 53 28.90 -5.40 -10.81
CA ASP A 53 28.90 -4.05 -11.42
C ASP A 53 29.94 -3.90 -12.55
N ARG A 54 31.11 -4.52 -12.39
CA ARG A 54 32.15 -4.53 -13.42
C ARG A 54 31.70 -5.21 -14.71
N GLN A 55 31.08 -6.38 -14.61
CA GLN A 55 30.59 -7.12 -15.78
C GLN A 55 29.45 -6.38 -16.46
N PHE A 56 28.57 -5.74 -15.68
CA PHE A 56 27.54 -4.85 -16.21
C PHE A 56 28.15 -3.71 -17.05
N VAL A 57 29.18 -3.04 -16.53
CA VAL A 57 29.84 -1.94 -17.23
C VAL A 57 30.54 -2.45 -18.50
N GLU A 58 31.22 -3.60 -18.44
CA GLU A 58 31.85 -4.22 -19.61
C GLU A 58 30.81 -4.54 -20.71
N GLU A 59 29.64 -5.09 -20.35
CA GLU A 59 28.53 -5.35 -21.27
C GLU A 59 27.91 -4.07 -21.85
N HIS A 60 27.72 -3.03 -21.03
CA HIS A 60 27.22 -1.73 -21.49
C HIS A 60 28.14 -1.13 -22.55
N LEU A 61 29.46 -1.14 -22.29
CA LEU A 61 30.49 -0.66 -23.21
C LEU A 61 30.52 -1.49 -24.50
N TYR A 62 30.39 -2.81 -24.39
CA TYR A 62 30.39 -3.71 -25.54
C TYR A 62 29.18 -3.45 -26.47
N ARG A 63 27.98 -3.33 -25.90
CA ARG A 63 26.73 -3.16 -26.66
C ARG A 63 26.54 -1.77 -27.24
N TYR A 64 26.76 -0.73 -26.43
CA TYR A 64 26.40 0.65 -26.78
C TYR A 64 27.60 1.54 -27.10
N ARG A 65 28.83 1.10 -26.79
CA ARG A 65 30.09 1.85 -27.05
C ARG A 65 30.08 3.27 -26.50
N LEU A 66 29.39 3.48 -25.38
CA LEU A 66 29.30 4.76 -24.68
C LEU A 66 30.43 4.92 -23.66
N SER A 67 30.52 6.09 -23.03
CA SER A 67 31.50 6.34 -21.96
C SER A 67 31.21 5.49 -20.72
N LYS A 68 32.27 5.11 -20.00
CA LYS A 68 32.18 4.47 -18.67
C LYS A 68 31.32 5.28 -17.70
N PHE A 69 31.40 6.61 -17.76
CA PHE A 69 30.59 7.48 -16.91
C PHE A 69 29.09 7.28 -17.14
N THR A 70 28.68 7.17 -18.40
CA THR A 70 27.28 6.89 -18.77
C THR A 70 26.84 5.52 -18.29
N ALA A 71 27.72 4.51 -18.37
CA ALA A 71 27.44 3.17 -17.87
C ALA A 71 27.15 3.16 -16.36
N TYR A 72 27.96 3.86 -15.57
CA TYR A 72 27.73 3.98 -14.12
C TYR A 72 26.47 4.79 -13.78
N SER A 73 26.17 5.84 -14.56
CA SER A 73 24.92 6.61 -14.38
C SER A 73 23.68 5.74 -14.65
N ASP A 74 23.70 4.97 -15.73
CA ASP A 74 22.59 4.07 -16.07
C ASP A 74 22.49 2.90 -15.06
N LEU A 75 23.63 2.36 -14.57
CA LEU A 75 23.67 1.36 -13.50
C LEU A 75 23.02 1.87 -12.21
N ALA A 76 23.29 3.11 -11.82
CA ALA A 76 22.68 3.72 -10.63
C ALA A 76 21.15 3.79 -10.75
N ILE A 77 20.64 4.17 -11.94
CA ILE A 77 19.20 4.19 -12.21
C ILE A 77 18.62 2.77 -12.12
N ILE A 78 19.26 1.78 -12.75
CA ILE A 78 18.81 0.38 -12.73
C ILE A 78 18.75 -0.18 -11.30
N LYS A 79 19.77 0.09 -10.48
CA LYS A 79 19.80 -0.32 -9.07
C LYS A 79 18.68 0.29 -8.25
N GLN A 80 18.22 1.49 -8.58
CA GLN A 80 17.07 2.11 -7.91
C GLN A 80 15.73 1.56 -8.41
N LEU A 81 15.65 1.08 -9.66
CA LEU A 81 14.44 0.49 -10.25
C LEU A 81 14.22 -0.97 -9.82
N LEU A 82 15.31 -1.70 -9.54
CA LEU A 82 15.29 -3.10 -9.09
C LEU A 82 14.38 -3.34 -7.86
N PRO A 83 14.52 -2.60 -6.74
CA PRO A 83 13.68 -2.77 -5.56
C PRO A 83 12.21 -2.43 -5.78
N SER A 84 11.89 -1.43 -6.61
CA SER A 84 10.49 -1.04 -6.84
C SER A 84 9.69 -2.09 -7.62
N LEU A 85 10.35 -2.94 -8.41
CA LEU A 85 9.75 -4.12 -9.02
C LEU A 85 9.95 -5.38 -8.16
N SER A 86 10.60 -5.26 -6.99
CA SER A 86 10.93 -6.38 -6.12
C SER A 86 9.71 -7.04 -5.48
N ALA A 87 8.58 -6.34 -5.38
CA ALA A 87 7.31 -6.95 -4.97
C ALA A 87 6.83 -8.00 -5.99
N ALA A 88 7.00 -7.72 -7.30
CA ALA A 88 6.88 -8.72 -8.36
C ALA A 88 8.09 -9.68 -8.38
N SER A 89 9.25 -9.27 -7.85
CA SER A 89 10.43 -10.14 -7.77
C SER A 89 10.35 -11.24 -6.71
N ARG A 90 9.45 -11.20 -5.71
CA ARG A 90 9.30 -12.34 -4.80
C ARG A 90 8.91 -13.59 -5.59
N ASP A 91 8.01 -13.43 -6.54
CA ASP A 91 7.60 -14.49 -7.45
C ASP A 91 8.70 -14.82 -8.46
N TRP A 92 9.49 -13.83 -8.90
CA TRP A 92 10.70 -14.08 -9.68
C TRP A 92 11.76 -14.90 -8.91
N HIS A 93 12.02 -14.59 -7.64
CA HIS A 93 12.94 -15.32 -6.78
C HIS A 93 12.43 -16.73 -6.49
N ARG A 94 11.11 -16.90 -6.34
CA ARG A 94 10.47 -18.22 -6.25
C ARG A 94 10.69 -19.01 -7.53
N TRP A 95 10.41 -18.42 -8.69
CA TRP A 95 10.62 -19.03 -10.00
C TRP A 95 12.09 -19.42 -10.22
N ARG A 96 13.03 -18.51 -9.92
CA ARG A 96 14.47 -18.75 -10.06
C ARG A 96 14.98 -19.83 -9.11
N SER A 97 14.52 -19.82 -7.87
CA SER A 97 14.84 -20.87 -6.90
C SER A 97 14.32 -22.23 -7.38
N ASN A 98 13.13 -22.27 -7.98
CA ASN A 98 12.58 -23.48 -8.58
C ASN A 98 13.45 -23.98 -9.74
N GLU A 99 13.91 -23.09 -10.61
CA GLU A 99 14.84 -23.43 -11.70
C GLU A 99 16.15 -24.04 -11.15
N MET A 100 16.74 -23.44 -10.10
CA MET A 100 17.94 -23.94 -9.44
C MET A 100 17.71 -25.33 -8.81
N PHE A 101 16.57 -25.55 -8.15
CA PHE A 101 16.23 -26.87 -7.59
C PHE A 101 16.08 -27.93 -8.69
N LEU A 102 15.49 -27.58 -9.83
CA LEU A 102 15.36 -28.50 -10.96
C LEU A 102 16.72 -28.83 -11.60
N GLU A 103 17.58 -27.83 -11.77
CA GLU A 103 18.92 -28.02 -12.31
C GLU A 103 19.78 -28.88 -11.38
N THR A 104 19.77 -28.59 -10.07
CA THR A 104 20.50 -29.38 -9.06
C THR A 104 19.98 -30.82 -8.99
N TYR A 105 18.67 -31.04 -9.08
CA TYR A 105 18.09 -32.38 -9.18
C TYR A 105 18.56 -33.11 -10.44
N SER A 106 18.59 -32.43 -11.60
CA SER A 106 19.10 -32.99 -12.86
C SER A 106 20.58 -33.38 -12.77
N MET A 107 21.42 -32.52 -12.20
CA MET A 107 22.84 -32.82 -11.95
C MET A 107 23.03 -33.98 -10.98
N ALA A 108 22.27 -34.02 -9.88
CA ALA A 108 22.30 -35.12 -8.90
C ALA A 108 21.85 -36.44 -9.53
N LYS A 109 20.81 -36.42 -10.38
CA LYS A 109 20.32 -37.59 -11.13
C LYS A 109 21.40 -38.15 -12.07
N LYS A 110 22.13 -37.28 -12.78
CA LYS A 110 23.27 -37.70 -13.63
C LYS A 110 24.39 -38.35 -12.81
N ARG A 111 24.67 -37.82 -11.62
CA ARG A 111 25.70 -38.34 -10.70
C ARG A 111 25.23 -39.51 -9.82
N LYS A 112 23.94 -39.88 -9.89
CA LYS A 112 23.28 -40.86 -9.02
C LYS A 112 23.45 -40.58 -7.53
N ASP A 113 23.60 -39.31 -7.15
CA ASP A 113 23.69 -38.89 -5.75
C ASP A 113 22.28 -38.74 -5.17
N THR A 114 21.84 -39.77 -4.44
CA THR A 114 20.51 -39.83 -3.84
C THR A 114 20.33 -38.84 -2.68
N ARG A 115 21.41 -38.45 -1.99
CA ARG A 115 21.36 -37.54 -0.84
C ARG A 115 21.15 -36.10 -1.28
N THR A 116 21.85 -35.67 -2.32
CA THR A 116 21.63 -34.35 -2.92
C THR A 116 20.26 -34.25 -3.59
N MET A 117 19.77 -35.36 -4.16
CA MET A 117 18.45 -35.45 -4.76
C MET A 117 17.31 -35.22 -3.76
N GLU A 118 17.37 -35.88 -2.59
CA GLU A 118 16.40 -35.70 -1.51
C GLU A 118 16.40 -34.24 -1.02
N ARG A 119 17.57 -33.67 -0.77
CA ARG A 119 17.69 -32.28 -0.29
C ARG A 119 17.09 -31.25 -1.24
N ALA A 120 17.32 -31.41 -2.55
CA ALA A 120 16.76 -30.52 -3.56
C ALA A 120 15.23 -30.62 -3.62
N ALA A 121 14.68 -31.85 -3.55
CA ALA A 121 13.23 -32.08 -3.53
C ALA A 121 12.56 -31.53 -2.26
N SER A 122 13.17 -31.76 -1.10
CA SER A 122 12.70 -31.25 0.20
C SER A 122 12.73 -29.71 0.25
N ALA A 123 13.78 -29.08 -0.30
CA ALA A 123 13.85 -27.64 -0.43
C ALA A 123 12.75 -27.09 -1.35
N TYR A 124 12.55 -27.71 -2.52
CA TYR A 124 11.48 -27.32 -3.46
C TYR A 124 10.10 -27.37 -2.80
N ALA A 125 9.77 -28.45 -2.09
CA ALA A 125 8.49 -28.60 -1.39
C ALA A 125 8.29 -27.51 -0.31
N LYS A 126 9.33 -27.26 0.51
CA LYS A 126 9.29 -26.27 1.59
C LYS A 126 9.08 -24.84 1.07
N TYR A 127 9.83 -24.43 0.05
CA TYR A 127 9.76 -23.05 -0.46
C TYR A 127 8.48 -22.80 -1.27
N ASN A 128 7.93 -23.82 -1.92
CA ASN A 128 6.62 -23.75 -2.58
C ASN A 128 5.44 -23.95 -1.64
N ARG A 129 5.68 -24.20 -0.35
CA ARG A 129 4.63 -24.44 0.66
C ARG A 129 3.65 -25.52 0.21
N VAL A 130 4.15 -26.54 -0.48
CA VAL A 130 3.33 -27.67 -0.99
C VAL A 130 2.62 -28.42 0.16
N ASP A 131 3.16 -28.30 1.37
CA ASP A 131 2.62 -28.88 2.60
C ASP A 131 1.46 -28.08 3.21
N ILE A 132 1.25 -26.84 2.78
CA ILE A 132 0.15 -26.00 3.26
C ILE A 132 -0.97 -26.12 2.24
N GLU A 133 -2.19 -26.44 2.70
CA GLU A 133 -3.37 -26.41 1.84
C GLU A 133 -3.51 -25.01 1.24
N ASP A 134 -3.73 -24.94 -0.08
CA ASP A 134 -3.95 -23.66 -0.75
C ASP A 134 -5.11 -22.95 -0.04
N GLU A 135 -4.85 -21.73 0.43
CA GLU A 135 -5.87 -20.91 1.09
C GLU A 135 -7.01 -20.74 0.11
N GLN A 136 -8.11 -21.46 0.35
CA GLN A 136 -9.30 -21.37 -0.48
C GLN A 136 -9.70 -19.90 -0.50
N THR A 137 -9.57 -19.27 -1.67
CA THR A 137 -10.01 -17.90 -1.85
C THR A 137 -11.52 -17.91 -1.62
N VAL A 138 -11.96 -17.48 -0.44
CA VAL A 138 -13.37 -17.35 -0.12
C VAL A 138 -13.94 -16.40 -1.17
N PRO A 139 -14.93 -16.82 -1.96
CA PRO A 139 -15.50 -15.97 -3.00
C PRO A 139 -16.32 -14.86 -2.33
N TRP A 140 -15.65 -13.79 -1.94
CA TRP A 140 -16.25 -12.64 -1.25
C TRP A 140 -17.38 -12.00 -2.06
N GLU A 141 -17.34 -12.13 -3.38
CA GLU A 141 -18.38 -11.67 -4.31
C GLU A 141 -19.71 -12.42 -4.14
N GLN A 142 -19.69 -13.64 -3.61
CA GLN A 142 -20.89 -14.43 -3.34
C GLN A 142 -21.49 -14.11 -1.95
N LEU A 143 -20.76 -13.37 -1.11
CA LEU A 143 -21.22 -13.01 0.22
C LEU A 143 -22.17 -11.80 0.13
N LEU A 144 -23.47 -12.08 0.10
CA LEU A 144 -24.49 -11.03 0.20
C LEU A 144 -24.52 -10.48 1.63
N PRO A 145 -24.54 -9.14 1.84
CA PRO A 145 -24.77 -8.58 3.15
C PRO A 145 -26.15 -9.01 3.65
N GLN A 146 -26.22 -9.43 4.92
CA GLN A 146 -27.49 -9.79 5.54
C GLN A 146 -28.35 -8.52 5.69
N PRO A 147 -29.59 -8.49 5.17
CA PRO A 147 -30.46 -7.32 5.24
C PRO A 147 -31.11 -7.21 6.62
N PHE A 148 -30.33 -6.93 7.66
CA PHE A 148 -30.91 -6.60 8.96
C PHE A 148 -31.64 -5.26 8.86
N THR A 149 -32.93 -5.28 9.16
CA THR A 149 -33.75 -4.08 9.31
C THR A 149 -34.24 -4.03 10.75
N ALA A 150 -34.01 -2.91 11.42
CA ALA A 150 -34.63 -2.67 12.72
C ALA A 150 -36.14 -2.54 12.47
N THR A 151 -36.92 -3.42 13.09
CA THR A 151 -38.38 -3.46 12.95
C THR A 151 -38.99 -3.41 14.34
N ASP A 152 -40.00 -2.56 14.50
CA ASP A 152 -40.73 -2.39 15.77
C ASP A 152 -41.89 -3.39 15.94
N ASP A 153 -42.13 -4.24 14.92
CA ASP A 153 -43.14 -5.30 14.96
C ASP A 153 -42.69 -6.49 15.83
N PRO A 154 -43.33 -6.70 17.00
CA PRO A 154 -43.00 -7.82 17.88
C PRO A 154 -43.36 -9.19 17.26
N SER A 155 -44.11 -9.22 16.16
CA SER A 155 -44.45 -10.45 15.44
C SER A 155 -43.24 -11.11 14.80
N VAL A 156 -42.18 -10.35 14.49
CA VAL A 156 -40.88 -10.88 14.01
C VAL A 156 -40.21 -11.77 15.07
N LEU A 157 -40.51 -11.55 16.35
CA LEU A 157 -40.07 -12.37 17.48
C LEU A 157 -41.11 -13.44 17.88
N GLY A 158 -42.21 -13.57 17.13
CA GLY A 158 -43.30 -14.53 17.40
C GLY A 158 -44.26 -14.10 18.51
N ILE A 159 -44.24 -12.84 18.95
CA ILE A 159 -45.11 -12.31 19.99
C ILE A 159 -46.36 -11.70 19.34
N LYS A 160 -47.56 -11.99 19.88
CA LYS A 160 -48.80 -11.42 19.34
C LYS A 160 -48.87 -9.91 19.62
N PRO A 161 -49.17 -9.07 18.61
CA PRO A 161 -49.26 -7.64 18.80
C PRO A 161 -50.42 -7.27 19.73
N ILE A 162 -50.17 -6.31 20.61
CA ILE A 162 -51.20 -5.76 21.49
C ILE A 162 -52.12 -4.87 20.66
N PRO A 163 -53.45 -5.06 20.68
CA PRO A 163 -54.37 -4.18 19.97
C PRO A 163 -54.35 -2.77 20.58
N ASN A 164 -54.37 -1.75 19.71
CA ASN A 164 -54.29 -0.32 20.03
C ASN A 164 -53.09 0.05 20.93
N LEU A 165 -51.88 -0.18 20.41
CA LEU A 165 -50.64 0.08 21.14
C LEU A 165 -50.44 1.57 21.46
N GLN A 166 -50.66 2.45 20.47
CA GLN A 166 -50.51 3.91 20.62
C GLN A 166 -51.42 4.47 21.72
N ASP A 167 -52.72 4.14 21.71
CA ASP A 167 -53.67 4.60 22.73
C ASP A 167 -53.22 4.22 24.15
N LYS A 168 -52.56 3.06 24.30
CA LYS A 168 -52.03 2.61 25.60
C LYS A 168 -50.76 3.33 26.00
N ILE A 169 -49.90 3.67 25.03
CA ILE A 169 -48.69 4.46 25.26
C ILE A 169 -49.10 5.87 25.71
N ASP A 170 -50.04 6.50 25.02
CA ASP A 170 -50.53 7.84 25.34
C ASP A 170 -51.21 7.87 26.72
N ALA A 171 -52.06 6.88 27.01
CA ALA A 171 -52.68 6.76 28.33
C ALA A 171 -51.66 6.53 29.46
N LEU A 172 -50.59 5.78 29.21
CA LEU A 172 -49.50 5.62 30.17
C LEU A 172 -48.73 6.93 30.33
N LEU A 173 -48.40 7.59 29.22
CA LEU A 173 -47.66 8.85 29.21
C LEU A 173 -48.41 9.93 29.98
N ASP A 174 -49.72 10.06 29.76
CA ASP A 174 -50.58 11.01 30.47
C ASP A 174 -50.70 10.67 31.95
N LYS A 175 -50.81 9.39 32.30
CA LYS A 175 -50.80 8.94 33.69
C LYS A 175 -49.48 9.32 34.38
N TYR A 176 -48.35 9.04 33.75
CA TYR A 176 -47.04 9.37 34.32
C TYR A 176 -46.82 10.89 34.36
N ARG A 177 -47.23 11.64 33.35
CA ARG A 177 -47.22 13.11 33.35
C ARG A 177 -48.06 13.71 34.49
N ALA A 178 -49.19 13.10 34.82
CA ALA A 178 -50.02 13.55 35.93
C ALA A 178 -49.46 13.15 37.31
N GLU A 179 -48.74 12.03 37.40
CA GLU A 179 -48.10 11.55 38.63
C GLU A 179 -46.76 12.25 38.93
N THR A 180 -46.00 12.66 37.90
CA THR A 180 -44.76 13.44 38.04
C THR A 180 -45.06 14.95 37.90
N ILE A 181 -45.50 15.57 39.00
CA ILE A 181 -45.84 17.01 39.07
C ILE A 181 -44.61 17.93 39.00
N ASP A 182 -43.39 17.40 39.14
CA ASP A 182 -42.14 18.18 39.30
C ASP A 182 -41.28 18.27 38.02
N ILE A 183 -41.85 18.23 36.82
CA ILE A 183 -41.10 18.50 35.58
C ILE A 183 -41.79 19.64 34.82
N ASP A 184 -41.45 20.87 35.20
CA ASP A 184 -41.73 22.05 34.38
C ASP A 184 -40.80 22.03 33.16
N ASP A 185 -41.37 22.09 31.96
CA ASP A 185 -40.62 22.21 30.71
C ASP A 185 -40.11 23.67 30.63
N VAL A 186 -38.87 23.90 31.03
CA VAL A 186 -38.26 25.24 31.03
C VAL A 186 -37.57 25.48 29.68
N ASP A 187 -38.05 26.47 28.93
CA ASP A 187 -37.37 27.00 27.75
C ASP A 187 -36.08 27.72 28.23
N PHE A 188 -34.98 26.97 28.27
CA PHE A 188 -33.59 27.35 28.61
C PHE A 188 -33.34 28.68 29.36
N GLU A 189 -32.68 28.62 30.52
CA GLU A 189 -32.07 29.81 31.12
C GLU A 189 -30.64 30.00 30.57
N GLU A 190 -30.31 31.21 30.08
CA GLU A 190 -28.92 31.56 29.80
C GLU A 190 -28.13 31.57 31.12
N VAL A 191 -27.09 30.75 31.19
CA VAL A 191 -26.22 30.69 32.37
C VAL A 191 -25.41 31.98 32.44
N ASP A 192 -25.67 32.82 33.45
CA ASP A 192 -24.81 33.95 33.78
C ASP A 192 -23.51 33.43 34.42
N LEU A 193 -22.60 32.94 33.58
CA LEU A 193 -21.26 32.59 33.98
C LEU A 193 -20.51 33.92 34.20
N GLU A 194 -20.38 34.33 35.46
CA GLU A 194 -19.51 35.44 35.90
C GLU A 194 -18.02 35.10 35.63
N GLU A 195 -17.66 34.90 34.36
CA GLU A 195 -16.38 34.38 33.88
C GLU A 195 -15.21 35.28 34.31
N ASN A 196 -15.45 36.60 34.37
CA ASN A 196 -14.47 37.58 34.82
C ASN A 196 -14.14 37.51 36.32
N VAL A 197 -15.02 36.93 37.14
CA VAL A 197 -14.78 36.71 38.58
C VAL A 197 -14.06 35.38 38.81
N LEU A 198 -14.45 34.35 38.05
CA LEU A 198 -13.92 33.00 38.18
C LEU A 198 -12.54 32.83 37.53
N PHE A 199 -12.24 33.58 36.47
CA PHE A 199 -10.97 33.54 35.75
C PHE A 199 -10.38 34.95 35.56
N PRO A 200 -9.85 35.60 36.61
CA PRO A 200 -9.10 36.84 36.43
C PRO A 200 -7.85 36.56 35.58
N ASN A 201 -7.72 37.24 34.44
CA ASN A 201 -6.60 37.09 33.50
C ASN A 201 -5.26 37.39 34.19
N GLN A 202 -4.50 36.35 34.56
CA GLN A 202 -3.09 36.47 34.96
C GLN A 202 -2.20 36.61 33.71
N LEU A 203 -2.28 37.74 33.00
CA LEU A 203 -1.41 38.02 31.85
C LEU A 203 -0.93 39.48 31.76
N ASP A 204 -0.68 40.13 32.90
CA ASP A 204 -0.14 41.51 32.92
C ASP A 204 1.26 41.65 33.60
N GLU A 205 1.96 40.56 33.94
CA GLU A 205 3.26 40.63 34.65
C GLU A 205 4.51 40.18 33.86
N SER A 206 4.43 39.96 32.53
CA SER A 206 5.65 39.57 31.76
C SER A 206 6.06 40.47 30.58
N ASP A 207 5.35 41.56 30.29
CA ASP A 207 5.68 42.46 29.16
C ASP A 207 6.30 43.82 29.55
N THR A 208 6.67 44.03 30.82
CA THR A 208 7.26 45.31 31.28
C THR A 208 8.77 45.26 31.57
N LEU A 209 9.50 44.19 31.20
CA LEU A 209 10.94 44.06 31.50
C LEU A 209 11.91 44.09 30.29
N PHE A 210 11.46 44.46 29.08
CA PHE A 210 12.34 44.52 27.90
C PHE A 210 12.22 45.82 27.08
N ASN A 211 12.17 46.98 27.73
CA ASN A 211 12.30 48.25 27.00
C ASN A 211 13.11 49.32 27.74
N ASP A 212 14.32 48.97 28.14
CA ASP A 212 15.38 49.93 28.50
C ASP A 212 16.75 49.39 28.04
N SER A 213 17.09 49.59 26.76
CA SER A 213 18.46 49.63 26.24
C SER A 213 18.48 49.93 24.73
N ASN A 214 18.44 51.22 24.39
CA ASN A 214 19.08 51.77 23.19
C ASN A 214 19.31 53.29 23.39
N GLN A 215 20.43 53.60 24.03
CA GLN A 215 21.28 54.76 23.74
C GLN A 215 22.56 54.23 23.11
#